data_AF-A0A1J4X554-F1
#
_entry.id   AF-A0A1J4X554-F1
#
_cell.length_a   1.000
_cell.length_b   1.000
_cell.length_c   1.000
_cell.angle_alpha   90.00
_cell.angle_beta   90.00
_cell.angle_gamma   90.00
#
_symmetry.space_group_name_H-M   'P 1'
#
loop_
_entity.id
_entity.type
_entity.pdbx_description
1 polymer ?
#
loop_
_entity_poly.entity_id
_entity_poly.type
_entity_poly.pdbx_seq_one_letter_code
_entity_poly.pdbx_strand_id
1 'polypeptide(L)' 'MLRRIFARCGMEDEDYFEGFGEAFALAARNLAPLPPERRKDGHERLLHIRRASNAWGWGVRDDIDAVLIEYLPEAE' A
#
# COMPACT_ATOMS: atom_id res chain seq x y z
N MET A 1 -19.36 -20.93 17.18
CA MET A 1 -19.44 -19.50 17.56
C MET A 1 -18.22 -18.72 17.03
N LEU A 2 -17.85 -18.91 15.76
CA LEU A 2 -16.61 -18.38 15.13
C LEU A 2 -16.89 -17.50 13.90
N ARG A 3 -18.12 -16.99 13.77
CA ARG A 3 -18.57 -16.24 12.58
C ARG A 3 -18.56 -14.72 12.77
N ARG A 4 -17.97 -14.22 13.88
CA ARG A 4 -18.14 -12.83 14.34
C ARG A 4 -16.83 -12.04 14.53
N ILE A 5 -15.66 -12.63 14.28
CA ILE A 5 -14.37 -11.94 14.45
C ILE A 5 -13.90 -11.29 13.14
N PHE A 6 -14.18 -11.88 11.97
CA PHE A 6 -13.86 -11.28 10.66
C PHE A 6 -14.83 -10.17 10.20
N ALA A 7 -15.79 -9.78 11.04
CA ALA A 7 -16.78 -8.75 10.70
C ALA A 7 -16.37 -7.33 11.19
N ARG A 8 -15.20 -7.20 11.81
CA ARG A 8 -14.64 -5.93 12.36
C ARG A 8 -13.16 -5.74 11.97
N CYS A 9 -12.79 -6.22 10.78
CA CYS A 9 -11.51 -5.87 10.17
C CYS A 9 -11.82 -5.45 8.74
N GLY A 10 -12.42 -4.27 8.60
CA GLY A 10 -12.79 -3.69 7.33
C GLY A 10 -12.10 -2.34 7.14
N MET A 11 -12.37 -1.68 6.02
CA MET A 11 -11.90 -0.31 5.76
C MET A 11 -12.48 0.76 6.71
N GLU A 12 -13.21 0.34 7.74
CA GLU A 12 -13.72 1.21 8.81
C GLU A 12 -12.76 1.23 10.01
N ASP A 13 -11.82 0.28 10.08
CA ASP A 13 -10.89 0.10 11.20
C ASP A 13 -9.51 0.68 10.86
N GLU A 14 -8.94 1.47 11.77
CA GLU A 14 -7.60 2.07 11.61
C GLU A 14 -6.51 0.99 11.50
N ASP A 15 -6.57 -0.03 12.37
CA ASP A 15 -5.64 -1.18 12.37
C ASP A 15 -5.62 -1.95 11.02
N TYR A 16 -6.74 -1.97 10.29
CA TYR A 16 -6.79 -2.57 8.95
C TYR A 16 -5.88 -1.80 7.99
N PHE A 17 -5.91 -0.47 8.07
CA PHE A 17 -5.10 0.39 7.22
C PHE A 17 -3.63 0.45 7.65
N GLU A 18 -3.34 0.33 8.94
CA GLU A 18 -1.98 0.16 9.44
C GLU A 18 -1.35 -1.11 8.84
N GLY A 19 -2.03 -2.25 8.96
CA GLY A 19 -1.55 -3.51 8.37
C GLY A 19 -1.47 -3.46 6.84
N PHE A 20 -2.39 -2.74 6.19
CA PHE A 20 -2.29 -2.46 4.76
C PHE A 20 -1.02 -1.65 4.41
N GLY A 21 -0.72 -0.60 5.19
CA GLY A 21 0.46 0.23 5.01
C GLY A 21 1.75 -0.56 5.13
N GLU A 22 1.85 -1.44 6.13
CA GLU A 22 2.98 -2.37 6.29
C GLU A 22 3.16 -3.28 5.07
N ALA A 23 2.07 -3.86 4.55
CA ALA A 23 2.11 -4.72 3.38
C ALA A 23 2.52 -3.95 2.10
N PHE A 24 2.03 -2.70 1.95
CA PHE A 24 2.39 -1.82 0.86
C PHE A 24 3.89 -1.46 0.91
N ALA A 25 4.41 -1.09 2.08
CA ALA A 25 5.82 -0.81 2.31
C ALA A 25 6.71 -2.02 2.03
N LEU A 26 6.31 -3.21 2.48
CA LEU A 26 7.02 -4.45 2.18
C LEU A 26 7.10 -4.71 0.67
N ALA A 27 6.01 -4.48 -0.06
CA ALA A 27 5.98 -4.64 -1.51
C ALA A 27 6.91 -3.64 -2.21
N ALA A 28 6.86 -2.37 -1.84
CA ALA A 28 7.74 -1.33 -2.41
C ALA A 28 9.22 -1.64 -2.15
N ARG A 29 9.57 -2.00 -0.92
CA ARG A 29 10.93 -2.41 -0.52
C ARG A 29 11.45 -3.61 -1.31
N ASN A 30 10.58 -4.58 -1.61
CA ASN A 30 10.97 -5.76 -2.40
C ASN A 30 11.09 -5.47 -3.91
N LEU A 31 10.40 -4.44 -4.41
CA LEU A 31 10.52 -3.99 -5.81
C LEU A 31 11.75 -3.10 -6.04
N ALA A 32 12.12 -2.28 -5.06
CA ALA A 32 13.24 -1.34 -5.11
C ALA A 32 14.60 -1.92 -5.58
N PRO A 33 15.02 -3.15 -5.22
CA PRO A 33 16.29 -3.70 -5.69
C PRO A 33 16.21 -4.35 -7.09
N LEU A 34 15.02 -4.51 -7.68
CA LEU A 34 14.88 -5.18 -8.97
C LEU A 34 15.33 -4.27 -10.13
N PRO A 35 15.88 -4.83 -11.22
CA PRO A 35 16.14 -4.06 -12.45
C PRO A 35 14.87 -3.36 -12.98
N PRO A 36 14.97 -2.18 -13.61
CA PRO A 36 13.81 -1.41 -14.07
C PRO A 36 12.80 -2.22 -14.90
N GLU A 37 13.31 -3.04 -15.82
CA GLU A 37 12.52 -3.94 -16.69
C GLU A 37 11.63 -4.90 -15.90
N ARG A 38 12.10 -5.37 -14.74
CA ARG A 38 11.40 -6.32 -13.86
C ARG A 38 10.54 -5.63 -12.80
N ARG A 39 10.75 -4.33 -12.60
CA ARG A 39 10.04 -3.52 -11.62
C ARG A 39 8.75 -2.96 -12.18
N LYS A 40 8.70 -2.68 -13.49
CA LYS A 40 7.61 -1.96 -14.17
C LYS A 40 6.22 -2.44 -13.77
N ASP A 41 5.90 -3.72 -13.93
CA ASP A 41 4.56 -4.25 -13.64
C ASP A 41 4.19 -4.13 -12.16
N GLY A 42 5.15 -4.37 -11.27
CA GLY A 42 4.95 -4.22 -9.82
C GLY A 42 4.72 -2.76 -9.44
N HIS A 43 5.48 -1.86 -10.06
CA HIS A 43 5.37 -0.43 -9.86
C HIS A 43 4.01 0.12 -10.34
N GLU A 44 3.55 -0.27 -11.53
CA GLU A 44 2.24 0.13 -12.06
C GLU A 44 1.09 -0.31 -11.15
N ARG A 45 1.21 -1.49 -10.50
CA ARG A 45 0.24 -1.98 -9.52
C ARG A 45 0.23 -1.14 -8.24
N LEU A 46 1.40 -0.76 -7.71
CA LEU A 46 1.47 0.13 -6.56
C LEU A 46 0.90 1.52 -6.88
N LEU A 47 1.13 2.04 -8.08
CA LEU A 47 0.52 3.30 -8.53
C LEU A 47 -1.00 3.20 -8.71
N HIS A 48 -1.51 2.04 -9.12
CA HIS A 48 -2.95 1.81 -9.19
C HIS A 48 -3.58 1.84 -7.79
N ILE A 49 -2.95 1.17 -6.83
CA ILE A 49 -3.36 1.17 -5.41
C ILE A 49 -3.32 2.59 -4.84
N ARG A 50 -2.22 3.32 -5.09
CA ARG A 50 -2.07 4.73 -4.73
C ARG A 50 -3.27 5.56 -5.24
N ARG A 51 -3.63 5.45 -6.52
CA ARG A 51 -4.79 6.17 -7.07
C ARG A 51 -6.11 5.80 -6.39
N ALA A 52 -6.28 4.53 -6.03
CA ALA A 52 -7.48 4.05 -5.35
C ALA A 52 -7.58 4.57 -3.90
N SER A 53 -6.45 4.87 -3.24
CA SER A 53 -6.43 5.33 -1.85
C SER A 53 -6.85 6.78 -1.64
N ASN A 54 -7.11 7.55 -2.71
CA ASN A 54 -7.63 8.92 -2.60
C ASN A 54 -8.94 9.04 -1.79
N ALA A 55 -9.72 7.96 -1.74
CA ALA A 55 -10.99 7.92 -1.00
C ALA A 55 -10.88 7.23 0.36
N TRP A 56 -9.67 6.84 0.77
CA TRP A 56 -9.45 6.14 2.04
C TRP A 56 -9.22 7.16 3.15
N GLY A 57 -9.78 6.88 4.33
CA GLY A 57 -9.59 7.73 5.52
C GLY A 57 -8.20 7.55 6.14
N TRP A 58 -8.01 8.15 7.33
CA TRP A 58 -6.87 7.88 8.22
C TRP A 58 -5.47 8.23 7.67
N GLY A 59 -5.37 9.13 6.69
CA GLY A 59 -4.06 9.56 6.16
C GLY A 59 -3.34 8.50 5.31
N VAL A 60 -4.01 7.40 4.96
CA VAL A 60 -3.40 6.26 4.25
C VAL A 60 -2.76 6.66 2.91
N ARG A 61 -3.32 7.67 2.25
CA ARG A 61 -2.73 8.20 1.02
C ARG A 61 -1.36 8.83 1.28
N ASP A 62 -1.22 9.56 2.38
CA ASP A 62 0.02 10.25 2.73
C ASP A 62 1.11 9.21 3.09
N ASP A 63 0.73 8.15 3.81
CA ASP A 63 1.64 7.04 4.13
C ASP A 63 2.10 6.29 2.88
N ILE A 64 1.19 6.01 1.95
CA ILE A 64 1.52 5.41 0.65
C ILE A 64 2.50 6.30 -0.13
N ASP A 65 2.25 7.61 -0.15
CA ASP A 65 3.08 8.56 -0.87
C ASP A 65 4.49 8.64 -0.24
N ALA A 66 4.59 8.62 1.09
CA ALA A 66 5.87 8.53 1.80
C ALA A 66 6.65 7.26 1.44
N VAL A 67 6.00 6.10 1.40
CA VAL A 67 6.62 4.83 1.00
C VAL A 67 7.13 4.87 -0.44
N LEU A 68 6.33 5.41 -1.38
CA LEU A 68 6.73 5.50 -2.77
C LEU A 68 7.94 6.43 -2.95
N ILE A 69 7.97 7.56 -2.25
CA ILE A 69 9.12 8.47 -2.26
C ILE A 69 10.38 7.77 -1.70
N GLU A 70 10.24 6.99 -0.62
CA GLU A 70 11.37 6.31 0.02
C GLU A 70 11.96 5.20 -0.85
N TYR A 71 11.11 4.33 -1.42
CA TYR A 71 11.57 3.10 -2.08
C TYR A 71 11.55 3.16 -3.61
N LEU A 72 10.74 4.04 -4.19
CA LEU A 72 10.45 4.12 -5.63
C LEU A 72 10.35 5.59 -6.10
N PRO A 73 11.36 6.46 -5.89
CA PRO A 73 11.24 7.90 -6.16
C PRO A 73 11.03 8.27 -7.64
N GLU A 74 11.29 7.35 -8.57
CA GLU A 74 11.02 7.53 -10.00
C GLU A 74 9.53 7.33 -10.37
N ALA A 75 8.65 7.29 -9.37
CA ALA A 75 7.21 7.07 -9.46
C ALA A 75 6.36 8.34 -9.62
N GLU A 76 6.96 9.52 -9.50
CA GLU A 76 6.28 10.83 -9.65
C GLU A 76 6.07 11.26 -11.10
#